data_AF-A0A1A6BEL3-F1
#
_entry.id   AF-A0A1A6BEL3-F1
#
_cell.length_a   1.000
_cell.length_b   1.000
_cell.length_c   1.000
_cell.angle_alpha   90.00
_cell.angle_beta   90.00
_cell.angle_gamma   90.00
#
_symmetry.space_group_name_H-M   'P 1'
#
loop_
_entity.id
_entity.type
_entity.pdbx_description
1 polymer ?
#
loop_
_entity_poly.entity_id
_entity_poly.type
_entity_poly.pdbx_seq_one_letter_code
_entity_poly.pdbx_strand_id
1 'polypeptide(L)'
;MTIAFIGLGNMGLAMARRLAEAGHDVVAFDTRGEALAQLGAPAAASPRDVADRAETVLASLPTPAVCLEVATEVGEGSRVKRYVDLSTVGSLTATQIHDLLAPRDIVALDSPVSGGVGAGNALSYILSGECYYPDSRTMLALRAVNAPLPGKMQPRREDGLQ
;
A
#
# COMPACT_ATOMS: atom_id res chain seq x y z
N MET A 1 5.84 6.90 12.17
CA MET A 1 6.02 7.44 10.81
C MET A 1 4.65 7.52 10.16
N THR A 2 4.35 8.63 9.49
CA THR A 2 3.07 8.79 8.77
C THR A 2 3.11 7.99 7.47
N ILE A 3 2.16 7.09 7.30
CA ILE A 3 1.97 6.25 6.12
C ILE A 3 0.57 6.55 5.58
N ALA A 4 0.47 6.79 4.27
CA ALA A 4 -0.81 6.98 3.60
C ALA A 4 -1.30 5.67 2.97
N PHE A 5 -2.62 5.46 2.99
CA PHE A 5 -3.26 4.35 2.30
C PHE A 5 -4.42 4.86 1.41
N ILE A 6 -4.39 4.54 0.12
CA ILE A 6 -5.43 4.88 -0.85
C ILE A 6 -6.15 3.59 -1.29
N GLY A 7 -7.47 3.58 -1.16
CA GLY A 7 -8.32 2.45 -1.54
C GLY A 7 -8.49 1.46 -0.39
N LEU A 8 -9.63 1.54 0.29
CA LEU A 8 -10.01 0.72 1.44
C LEU A 8 -11.07 -0.33 1.04
N GLY A 9 -10.83 -1.00 -0.08
CA GLY A 9 -11.56 -2.22 -0.43
C GLY A 9 -11.25 -3.37 0.55
N ASN A 10 -11.74 -4.58 0.26
CA ASN A 10 -11.56 -5.74 1.14
C ASN A 10 -10.09 -5.98 1.56
N MET A 11 -9.17 -5.87 0.60
CA MET A 11 -7.73 -6.04 0.86
C MET A 11 -7.11 -4.78 1.47
N GLY A 12 -7.40 -3.61 0.91
CA GLY A 12 -6.87 -2.33 1.36
C GLY A 12 -7.16 -2.04 2.83
N LEU A 13 -8.40 -2.26 3.26
CA LEU A 13 -8.79 -2.07 4.65
C LEU A 13 -8.01 -2.99 5.61
N ALA A 14 -7.83 -4.26 5.25
CA ALA A 14 -7.08 -5.22 6.07
C ALA A 14 -5.60 -4.84 6.16
N MET A 15 -5.00 -4.31 5.09
CA MET A 15 -3.62 -3.83 5.10
C MET A 15 -3.46 -2.54 5.91
N ALA A 16 -4.37 -1.57 5.74
CA ALA A 16 -4.38 -0.32 6.49
C ALA A 16 -4.53 -0.54 8.00
N ARG A 17 -5.36 -1.52 8.42
CA ARG A 17 -5.49 -1.92 9.84
C ARG A 17 -4.18 -2.47 10.41
N ARG A 18 -3.49 -3.35 9.67
CA ARG A 18 -2.19 -3.88 10.10
C ARG A 18 -1.15 -2.77 10.28
N LEU A 19 -1.15 -1.76 9.41
CA LEU A 19 -0.28 -0.59 9.56
C LEU A 19 -0.56 0.15 10.88
N ALA A 20 -1.85 0.40 11.19
CA ALA A 20 -2.23 1.06 12.43
C ALA A 20 -1.89 0.21 13.66
N GLU A 21 -2.16 -1.09 13.64
CA GLU A 21 -1.84 -2.04 14.71
C GLU A 21 -0.33 -2.18 14.96
N ALA A 22 0.50 -2.03 13.91
CA ALA A 22 1.95 -1.97 14.01
C ALA A 22 2.48 -0.63 14.57
N GLY A 23 1.59 0.31 14.96
CA GLY A 23 1.94 1.59 15.56
C GLY A 23 2.32 2.67 14.55
N HIS A 24 1.97 2.52 13.27
CA HIS A 24 2.12 3.59 12.29
C HIS A 24 1.00 4.61 12.41
N ASP A 25 1.33 5.86 12.11
CA ASP A 25 0.35 6.93 11.98
C ASP A 25 -0.24 6.85 10.57
N VAL A 26 -1.45 6.32 10.45
CA VAL A 26 -2.07 6.03 9.15
C VAL A 26 -3.01 7.16 8.76
N VAL A 27 -2.81 7.74 7.58
CA VAL A 27 -3.79 8.63 6.93
C VAL A 27 -4.39 7.87 5.76
N ALA A 28 -5.70 7.95 5.56
CA ALA A 28 -6.36 7.16 4.51
C ALA A 28 -7.24 7.99 3.59
N PHE A 29 -7.37 7.53 2.35
CA PHE A 29 -8.32 8.04 1.38
C PHE A 29 -9.06 6.88 0.70
N ASP A 30 -10.38 7.01 0.59
CA ASP A 30 -11.26 6.19 -0.26
C ASP A 30 -12.40 7.12 -0.70
N THR A 31 -12.93 6.92 -1.91
CA THR A 31 -14.10 7.67 -2.38
C THR A 31 -15.37 7.34 -1.58
N ARG A 32 -15.35 6.21 -0.88
CA ARG A 32 -16.42 5.71 -0.02
C ARG A 32 -16.17 6.09 1.44
N GLY A 33 -16.97 7.02 1.95
CA GLY A 33 -16.88 7.49 3.34
C GLY A 33 -17.06 6.39 4.38
N GLU A 34 -17.86 5.36 4.09
CA GLU A 34 -18.06 4.22 4.98
C GLU A 34 -16.79 3.39 5.18
N ALA A 35 -15.94 3.29 4.16
CA ALA A 35 -14.69 2.54 4.24
C ALA A 35 -13.67 3.24 5.15
N LEU A 36 -13.63 4.58 5.10
CA LEU A 36 -12.83 5.41 6.01
C LEU A 36 -13.32 5.28 7.46
N ALA A 37 -14.63 5.35 7.68
CA ALA A 37 -15.23 5.17 9.00
C ALA A 37 -14.91 3.78 9.59
N GLN A 38 -14.87 2.73 8.76
CA GLN A 38 -14.53 1.38 9.19
C GLN A 38 -13.06 1.20 9.59
N LEU A 39 -12.15 2.01 9.04
CA LEU A 39 -10.74 2.02 9.44
C LEU A 39 -10.52 2.78 10.75
N GLY A 40 -11.23 3.91 10.94
CA GLY A 40 -11.10 4.74 12.14
C GLY A 40 -9.80 5.55 12.20
N ALA A 41 -9.14 5.75 11.06
CA ALA A 41 -7.91 6.56 10.93
C ALA A 41 -8.22 7.95 10.34
N PRO A 42 -7.34 8.95 10.52
CA PRO A 42 -7.47 10.25 9.86
C PRO A 42 -7.76 10.15 8.36
N ALA A 43 -8.86 10.77 7.92
CA ALA A 43 -9.24 10.82 6.51
C ALA A 43 -8.57 12.01 5.80
N ALA A 44 -8.04 11.77 4.61
CA ALA A 44 -7.64 12.81 3.67
C ALA A 44 -8.80 13.16 2.73
N ALA A 45 -8.75 14.35 2.14
CA ALA A 45 -9.76 14.86 1.22
C ALA A 45 -9.54 14.42 -0.24
N SER A 46 -8.31 14.03 -0.61
CA SER A 46 -7.95 13.60 -1.96
C SER A 46 -6.65 12.78 -1.97
N PRO A 47 -6.32 12.11 -3.10
CA PRO A 47 -5.01 11.51 -3.32
C PRO A 47 -3.84 12.50 -3.17
N ARG A 48 -4.01 13.75 -3.63
CA ARG A 48 -3.02 14.81 -3.41
C ARG A 48 -2.83 15.13 -1.92
N ASP A 49 -3.93 15.25 -1.18
CA ASP A 49 -3.89 15.55 0.26
C ASP A 49 -3.20 14.45 1.08
N VAL A 50 -3.32 13.17 0.68
CA VAL A 50 -2.50 12.12 1.33
C VAL A 50 -1.01 12.29 1.01
N ALA A 51 -0.68 12.70 -0.21
CA ALA A 51 0.70 12.89 -0.67
C ALA A 51 1.37 14.14 -0.06
N ASP A 52 0.58 15.12 0.40
CA ASP A 52 1.06 16.24 1.21
C ASP A 52 1.34 15.84 2.68
N ARG A 53 0.68 14.80 3.18
CA ARG A 53 0.73 14.39 4.60
C ARG A 53 1.73 13.27 4.88
N ALA A 54 2.05 12.41 3.91
CA ALA A 54 2.88 11.22 4.11
C ALA A 54 4.06 11.15 3.13
N GLU A 55 5.18 10.56 3.59
CA GLU A 55 6.33 10.28 2.71
C GLU A 55 6.15 9.00 1.89
N THR A 56 5.29 8.09 2.35
CA THR A 56 5.04 6.79 1.71
C THR A 56 3.54 6.63 1.55
N VAL A 57 3.10 6.46 0.30
CA VAL A 57 1.71 6.21 -0.09
C VAL A 57 1.61 4.78 -0.59
N LEU A 58 0.69 3.99 -0.02
CA LEU A 58 0.34 2.67 -0.53
C LEU A 58 -1.04 2.76 -1.20
N ALA A 59 -1.21 2.15 -2.36
CA ALA A 59 -2.47 2.18 -3.10
C ALA A 59 -2.95 0.76 -3.43
N SER A 60 -4.24 0.50 -3.28
CA SER A 60 -4.88 -0.77 -3.66
C SER A 60 -6.20 -0.46 -4.39
N LEU A 61 -6.12 -0.37 -5.71
CA LEU A 61 -7.15 0.22 -6.57
C LEU A 61 -7.70 -0.78 -7.60
N PRO A 62 -8.93 -0.56 -8.10
CA PRO A 62 -9.66 -1.59 -8.83
C PRO A 62 -9.27 -1.72 -10.31
N THR A 63 -8.74 -0.68 -10.95
CA THR A 63 -8.46 -0.68 -12.39
C THR A 63 -7.18 0.10 -12.73
N PRO A 64 -6.53 -0.22 -13.86
CA PRO A 64 -5.38 0.55 -14.36
C PRO A 64 -5.65 2.06 -14.51
N ALA A 65 -6.83 2.42 -15.02
CA ALA A 65 -7.21 3.82 -15.20
C ALA A 65 -7.26 4.59 -13.88
N VAL A 66 -7.86 3.99 -12.84
CA VAL A 66 -7.91 4.59 -11.50
C VAL A 66 -6.51 4.68 -10.88
N CYS A 67 -5.63 3.71 -11.13
CA CYS A 67 -4.25 3.78 -10.64
C CYS A 67 -3.47 4.94 -11.25
N LEU A 68 -3.64 5.19 -12.56
CA LEU A 68 -2.99 6.31 -13.25
C LEU A 68 -3.53 7.67 -12.78
N GLU A 69 -4.84 7.80 -12.61
CA GLU A 69 -5.48 9.01 -12.10
C GLU A 69 -4.98 9.34 -10.68
N VAL A 70 -5.02 8.35 -9.79
CA VAL A 70 -4.51 8.50 -8.41
C VAL A 70 -3.02 8.82 -8.40
N ALA A 71 -2.20 8.12 -9.18
CA ALA A 71 -0.76 8.40 -9.25
C ALA A 71 -0.49 9.82 -9.76
N THR A 72 -1.29 10.32 -10.71
CA THR A 72 -1.20 11.70 -11.22
C THR A 72 -1.40 12.71 -10.12
N GLU A 73 -2.47 12.56 -9.33
CA GLU A 73 -2.75 13.45 -8.20
C GLU A 73 -1.72 13.32 -7.07
N VAL A 74 -1.27 12.10 -6.76
CA VAL A 74 -0.18 11.86 -5.79
C VAL A 74 1.09 12.59 -6.21
N GLY A 75 1.39 12.61 -7.51
CA GLY A 75 2.53 13.33 -8.08
C GLY A 75 2.49 14.85 -7.86
N GLU A 76 1.36 15.42 -7.46
CA GLU A 76 1.27 16.85 -7.10
C GLU A 76 1.53 17.11 -5.61
N GLY A 77 1.70 16.07 -4.81
CA GLY A 77 1.96 16.18 -3.38
C GLY A 77 3.37 16.67 -3.08
N SER A 78 3.49 17.43 -2.00
CA SER A 78 4.73 18.10 -1.59
C SER A 78 5.65 17.26 -0.69
N ARG A 79 5.13 16.17 -0.09
CA ARG A 79 5.86 15.40 0.93
C ARG A 79 6.16 13.96 0.50
N VAL A 80 5.38 13.41 -0.41
CA VAL A 80 5.53 12.05 -0.91
C VAL A 80 6.91 11.82 -1.51
N LYS A 81 7.48 10.66 -1.21
CA LYS A 81 8.77 10.19 -1.73
C LYS A 81 8.68 8.79 -2.31
N ARG A 82 7.72 7.98 -1.83
CA ARG A 82 7.42 6.67 -2.41
C ARG A 82 5.94 6.49 -2.65
N TYR A 83 5.64 5.89 -3.78
CA TYR A 83 4.33 5.37 -4.13
C TYR A 83 4.45 3.86 -4.34
N VAL A 84 3.72 3.09 -3.54
CA VAL A 84 3.70 1.63 -3.63
C VAL A 84 2.34 1.19 -4.16
N ASP A 85 2.32 0.72 -5.41
CA ASP A 85 1.11 0.17 -6.01
C ASP A 85 0.97 -1.30 -5.63
N LEU A 86 -0.10 -1.60 -4.91
CA LEU A 86 -0.45 -2.95 -4.46
C LEU A 86 -1.49 -3.61 -5.38
N SER A 87 -1.92 -2.88 -6.42
CA SER A 87 -2.98 -3.27 -7.34
C SER A 87 -2.47 -4.26 -8.39
N THR A 88 -3.34 -5.16 -8.85
CA THR A 88 -3.02 -6.11 -9.91
C THR A 88 -3.32 -5.52 -11.28
N VAL A 89 -2.53 -4.53 -11.73
CA VAL A 89 -2.79 -3.73 -12.95
C VAL A 89 -1.84 -3.99 -14.13
N GLY A 90 -0.85 -4.86 -13.93
CA GLY A 90 0.08 -5.31 -14.97
C GLY A 90 1.23 -4.34 -15.26
N SER A 91 2.26 -4.86 -15.94
CA SER A 91 3.55 -4.18 -16.14
C SER A 91 3.47 -2.89 -16.97
N LEU A 92 2.53 -2.81 -17.93
CA LEU A 92 2.34 -1.60 -18.74
C LEU A 92 1.94 -0.42 -17.84
N THR A 93 0.91 -0.62 -17.00
CA THR A 93 0.42 0.39 -16.06
C THR A 93 1.49 0.77 -15.06
N ALA A 94 2.22 -0.21 -14.52
CA ALA A 94 3.34 0.03 -13.61
C ALA A 94 4.43 0.92 -14.23
N THR A 95 4.77 0.68 -15.50
CA THR A 95 5.75 1.50 -16.23
C THR A 95 5.24 2.93 -16.43
N GLN A 96 3.97 3.09 -16.80
CA GLN A 96 3.35 4.42 -16.95
C GLN A 96 3.33 5.20 -15.64
N ILE A 97 3.03 4.54 -14.51
CA ILE A 97 3.07 5.15 -13.17
C ILE A 97 4.50 5.57 -12.82
N HIS A 98 5.49 4.73 -13.11
CA HIS A 98 6.90 5.07 -12.92
C HIS A 98 7.31 6.31 -13.71
N ASP A 99 7.04 6.33 -15.02
CA ASP A 99 7.39 7.46 -15.90
C ASP A 99 6.70 8.76 -15.48
N LEU A 100 5.50 8.66 -14.92
CA LEU A 100 4.75 9.80 -14.40
C LEU A 100 5.34 10.36 -13.10
N LEU A 101 5.85 9.50 -12.22
CA LEU A 101 6.32 9.87 -10.88
C LEU A 101 7.82 10.19 -10.82
N ALA A 102 8.65 9.60 -11.70
CA ALA A 102 10.09 9.79 -11.70
C ALA A 102 10.54 11.26 -11.88
N PRO A 103 9.93 12.08 -12.78
CA PRO A 103 10.30 13.50 -12.92
C PRO A 103 9.99 14.37 -11.68
N ARG A 104 9.30 13.81 -10.68
CA ARG A 104 8.92 14.47 -9.42
C ARG A 104 9.74 13.95 -8.24
N ASP A 105 10.79 13.18 -8.49
CA ASP A 105 11.61 12.51 -7.48
C ASP A 105 10.83 11.56 -6.55
N ILE A 106 9.74 10.97 -7.07
CA ILE A 106 8.92 10.00 -6.35
C ILE A 106 9.24 8.59 -6.85
N VAL A 107 9.69 7.73 -5.94
CA VAL A 107 10.00 6.34 -6.25
C VAL A 107 8.69 5.54 -6.33
N ALA A 108 8.34 5.09 -7.54
CA ALA A 108 7.24 4.16 -7.77
C ALA A 108 7.72 2.72 -7.59
N LEU A 109 6.97 1.93 -6.82
CA LEU A 109 7.19 0.50 -6.62
C LEU A 109 5.92 -0.24 -7.01
N ASP A 110 6.01 -1.09 -8.04
CA ASP A 110 4.96 -2.05 -8.36
C ASP A 110 5.14 -3.27 -7.46
N SER A 111 4.09 -3.61 -6.73
CA SER A 111 4.08 -4.60 -5.66
C SER A 111 2.69 -5.25 -5.57
N PRO A 112 2.21 -5.92 -6.64
CA PRO A 112 0.88 -6.49 -6.69
C PRO A 112 0.70 -7.56 -5.61
N VAL A 113 -0.44 -7.53 -4.94
CA VAL A 113 -0.79 -8.50 -3.90
C VAL A 113 -1.38 -9.75 -4.51
N SER A 114 -0.81 -10.93 -4.23
CA SER A 114 -1.45 -12.23 -4.51
C SER A 114 -1.93 -12.92 -3.23
N GLY A 115 -3.10 -13.57 -3.26
CA GLY A 115 -3.62 -14.42 -2.16
C GLY A 115 -5.11 -14.23 -1.82
N GLY A 116 -5.72 -13.12 -2.22
CA GLY A 116 -7.11 -12.80 -1.88
C GLY A 116 -7.36 -12.63 -0.37
N VAL A 117 -8.59 -12.27 0.00
CA VAL A 117 -8.97 -11.94 1.40
C VAL A 117 -8.80 -13.15 2.35
N GLY A 118 -8.79 -14.36 1.79
CA GLY A 118 -8.63 -15.63 2.51
C GLY A 118 -7.18 -16.06 2.77
N ALA A 119 -6.17 -15.50 2.08
CA ALA A 119 -4.76 -15.96 2.20
C ALA A 119 -4.10 -15.66 3.54
N GLY A 120 -4.75 -14.94 4.46
CA GLY A 120 -4.18 -14.64 5.77
C GLY A 120 -2.91 -13.80 5.66
N ASN A 121 -1.75 -14.43 5.88
CA ASN A 121 -0.42 -13.82 6.11
C ASN A 121 0.56 -14.06 4.96
N ALA A 122 0.08 -14.49 3.79
CA ALA A 122 0.91 -14.87 2.66
C ALA A 122 0.68 -13.93 1.47
N LEU A 123 0.74 -12.62 1.71
CA LEU A 123 0.78 -11.67 0.61
C LEU A 123 2.18 -11.76 0.00
N SER A 124 2.25 -12.32 -1.20
CA SER A 124 3.48 -12.27 -1.99
C SER A 124 3.48 -10.97 -2.77
N TYR A 125 4.62 -10.28 -2.71
CA TYR A 125 4.87 -9.03 -3.41
C TYR A 125 6.07 -9.24 -4.31
N ILE A 126 5.93 -8.87 -5.58
CA ILE A 126 7.07 -8.75 -6.49
C ILE A 126 7.42 -7.28 -6.48
N LEU A 127 8.61 -6.93 -6.00
CA LEU A 127 9.11 -5.57 -6.11
C LEU A 127 9.72 -5.39 -7.50
N SER A 128 9.12 -4.53 -8.32
CA SER A 128 9.72 -4.08 -9.58
C SER A 128 9.81 -2.55 -9.64
N GLY A 129 10.96 -2.04 -10.08
CA GLY A 129 11.32 -0.61 -10.10
C GLY A 129 12.84 -0.39 -9.99
N GLU A 130 13.31 0.84 -10.22
CA GLU A 130 14.75 1.19 -10.25
C GLU A 130 15.50 0.90 -8.94
N CYS A 131 14.80 0.70 -7.83
CA CYS A 131 15.40 0.36 -6.55
C CYS A 131 15.19 -1.13 -6.21
N TYR A 132 16.15 -1.97 -6.58
CA TYR A 132 16.17 -3.41 -6.23
C TYR A 132 16.13 -3.65 -4.70
N TYR A 133 16.51 -2.65 -3.89
CA TYR A 133 16.37 -2.64 -2.44
C TYR A 133 15.64 -1.37 -1.97
N PRO A 134 14.31 -1.40 -1.79
CA PRO A 134 13.62 -0.27 -1.19
C PRO A 134 14.20 0.03 0.21
N ASP A 135 14.20 1.30 0.59
CA ASP A 135 14.76 1.72 1.87
C ASP A 135 14.06 1.08 3.08
N SER A 136 14.67 1.21 4.26
CA SER A 136 14.19 0.60 5.50
C SER A 136 12.77 1.03 5.89
N ARG A 137 12.35 2.25 5.54
CA ARG A 137 11.00 2.77 5.86
C ARG A 137 9.96 2.08 4.98
N THR A 138 10.26 1.92 3.71
CA THR A 138 9.41 1.23 2.74
C THR A 138 9.33 -0.26 3.06
N MET A 139 10.46 -0.90 3.37
CA MET A 139 10.50 -2.28 3.81
C MET A 139 9.71 -2.52 5.10
N LEU A 140 9.72 -1.57 6.03
CA LEU A 140 8.93 -1.66 7.26
C LEU A 140 7.42 -1.61 6.95
N ALA A 141 7.00 -0.71 6.07
CA ALA A 141 5.61 -0.63 5.63
C ALA A 141 5.15 -1.92 4.92
N LEU A 142 5.96 -2.45 4.00
CA LEU A 142 5.69 -3.71 3.30
C LEU A 142 5.61 -4.92 4.25
N ARG A 143 6.50 -4.98 5.25
CA ARG A 143 6.45 -6.01 6.29
C ARG A 143 5.19 -5.90 7.16
N ALA A 144 4.80 -4.68 7.51
CA ALA A 144 3.60 -4.44 8.32
C ALA A 144 2.32 -4.85 7.58
N VAL A 145 2.18 -4.53 6.28
CA VAL A 145 1.00 -4.98 5.51
C VAL A 145 0.95 -6.50 5.33
N ASN A 146 2.09 -7.19 5.40
CA ASN A 146 2.18 -8.65 5.36
C ASN A 146 2.19 -9.32 6.76
N ALA A 147 2.07 -8.54 7.84
CA ALA A 147 2.16 -9.08 9.19
C ALA A 147 0.96 -9.99 9.52
N PRO A 148 1.16 -11.00 10.41
CA PRO A 148 0.07 -11.83 10.89
C PRO A 148 -1.05 -11.00 11.52
N LEU A 149 -2.30 -11.27 11.12
CA LEU A 149 -3.45 -10.69 11.84
C LEU A 149 -3.48 -11.25 13.27
N PRO A 150 -3.63 -10.41 14.31
CA PRO A 150 -3.79 -10.90 15.67
C PRO A 150 -5.02 -11.81 15.74
N GLY A 151 -4.82 -13.07 16.17
CA GLY A 151 -5.87 -14.09 16.30
C GLY A 151 -5.85 -15.23 15.27
N LYS A 152 -5.02 -15.16 14.21
CA LYS A 152 -4.73 -16.32 13.34
C LYS A 152 -3.28 -16.78 13.54
N MET A 153 -3.03 -17.41 14.69
CA MET A 153 -1.84 -18.23 14.88
C MET A 153 -1.95 -19.42 13.91
N GLN A 154 -1.21 -19.40 12.80
CA GLN A 154 -1.04 -20.62 12.02
C GLN A 154 -0.32 -21.62 12.94
N PRO A 155 -0.82 -22.86 13.09
CA PRO A 155 -0.09 -23.86 13.85
C PRO A 155 1.30 -23.98 13.23
N ARG A 156 2.35 -23.83 14.06
CA ARG A 156 3.70 -24.22 13.65
C ARG A 156 3.57 -25.67 13.18
N ARG A 157 3.92 -25.95 11.93
CA ARG A 157 4.22 -27.32 11.55
C ARG A 157 5.46 -27.68 12.35
N GLU A 158 5.25 -28.45 13.41
CA GLU A 158 6.33 -29.22 13.99
C GLU A 158 6.74 -30.21 12.92
N ASP A 159 7.86 -29.94 12.27
CA ASP A 159 8.56 -30.92 11.47
C ASP A 159 9.02 -32.02 12.42
N GLY A 160 8.14 -33.01 12.61
CA GLY A 160 8.43 -34.25 13.29
C GLY A 160 9.44 -35.03 12.48
N LEU A 161 10.72 -34.88 12.83
CA LEU A 161 11.64 -36.01 12.79
C LEU A 161 11.07 -37.08 13.73
N GLN A 162 10.44 -38.12 13.18
CA GLN A 162 10.63 -39.52 13.54
C GLN A 162 10.39 -40.41 12.31
#